data_AF-A0A8J4TMF2-F1
#
_entry.id   AF-A0A8J4TMF2-F1
#
_cell.length_a   1.000
_cell.length_b   1.000
_cell.length_c   1.000
_cell.angle_alpha   90.00
_cell.angle_beta   90.00
_cell.angle_gamma   90.00
#
_symmetry.space_group_name_H-M   'P 1'
#
loop_
_entity.id
_entity.type
_entity.pdbx_description
1 polymer ?
#
loop_
_entity_poly.entity_id
_entity_poly.type
_entity_poly.pdbx_seq_one_letter_code
_entity_poly.pdbx_strand_id
1 'polypeptide(L)'
;SGMEQDEQKEKHREKTESMTEESFLKNLYYFMKQRDTPIERIPHLGFKQINLYMMFKAVMELGGYHQVTAQQLWKKVYNILGGNPRSTSAATCTRRHYEKLLLPYEYHLAGYGDEVPITLPRQRKRFHSDDEFNQSSKRADFTHLHPFNQ
;
A
#
# COMPACT_ATOMS: atom_id res chain seq x y z
N SER A 1 25.55 -22.74 -9.18
CA SER A 1 24.69 -21.70 -9.78
C SER A 1 24.11 -20.73 -8.74
N GLY A 2 24.90 -20.24 -7.78
CA GLY A 2 24.40 -19.42 -6.66
C GLY A 2 24.87 -17.96 -6.65
N MET A 3 25.59 -17.49 -7.68
CA MET A 3 26.28 -16.19 -7.65
C MET A 3 25.63 -15.09 -8.50
N GLU A 4 24.66 -15.42 -9.38
CA GLU A 4 24.02 -14.41 -10.25
C GLU A 4 22.83 -13.67 -9.58
N GLN A 5 22.27 -14.20 -8.49
CA GLN A 5 21.12 -13.58 -7.82
C GLN A 5 21.53 -12.47 -6.82
N ASP A 6 22.75 -12.51 -6.28
CA ASP A 6 23.23 -11.49 -5.33
C ASP A 6 23.68 -10.20 -6.03
N GLU A 7 24.27 -10.30 -7.22
CA GLU A 7 24.84 -9.13 -7.91
C GLU A 7 23.77 -8.16 -8.47
N GLN A 8 22.60 -8.67 -8.87
CA GLN A 8 21.45 -7.85 -9.26
C GLN A 8 20.79 -7.16 -8.05
N LYS A 9 20.86 -7.78 -6.87
CA LYS A 9 20.29 -7.25 -5.64
C LYS A 9 21.14 -6.11 -5.05
N GLU A 10 22.46 -6.23 -5.10
CA GLU A 10 23.39 -5.17 -4.67
C GLU A 10 23.32 -3.93 -5.58
N LYS A 11 23.26 -4.11 -6.91
CA LYS A 11 23.03 -2.97 -7.84
C LYS A 11 21.73 -2.20 -7.57
N HIS A 12 20.66 -2.92 -7.20
CA HIS A 12 19.38 -2.28 -6.88
C HIS A 12 19.45 -1.50 -5.55
N ARG A 13 20.13 -2.06 -4.54
CA ARG A 13 20.36 -1.40 -3.26
C ARG A 13 21.18 -0.12 -3.41
N GLU A 14 22.25 -0.14 -4.19
CA GLU A 14 23.12 1.03 -4.38
C GLU A 14 22.40 2.16 -5.14
N LYS A 15 21.61 1.81 -6.18
CA LYS A 15 20.80 2.78 -6.95
C LYS A 15 19.68 3.42 -6.12
N THR A 16 19.16 2.70 -5.12
CA THR A 16 18.12 3.21 -4.20
C THR A 16 18.69 3.96 -2.99
N GLU A 17 19.99 3.85 -2.73
CA GLU A 17 20.71 4.64 -1.72
C GLU A 17 21.18 5.99 -2.27
N SER A 18 21.48 6.09 -3.57
CA SER A 18 21.94 7.34 -4.20
C SER A 18 20.81 8.27 -4.66
N MET A 19 19.54 7.84 -4.61
CA MET A 19 18.40 8.59 -5.15
C MET A 19 17.71 9.42 -4.05
N THR A 20 17.51 10.73 -4.29
CA THR A 20 16.78 11.60 -3.37
C THR A 20 15.27 11.36 -3.43
N GLU A 21 14.54 11.65 -2.34
CA GLU A 21 13.07 11.56 -2.30
C GLU A 21 12.42 12.34 -3.46
N GLU A 22 12.88 13.56 -3.75
CA GLU A 22 12.33 14.37 -4.82
C GLU A 22 12.52 13.76 -6.21
N SER A 23 13.72 13.25 -6.49
CA SER A 23 14.02 12.61 -7.78
C SER A 23 13.25 11.30 -7.94
N PHE A 24 13.13 10.52 -6.86
CA PHE A 24 12.31 9.31 -6.82
C PHE A 24 10.86 9.62 -7.15
N LEU A 25 10.26 10.61 -6.47
CA LEU A 25 8.87 10.98 -6.70
C LEU A 25 8.66 11.47 -8.14
N LYS A 26 9.53 12.34 -8.66
CA LYS A 26 9.44 12.81 -10.06
C LYS A 26 9.45 11.65 -11.05
N ASN A 27 10.37 10.71 -10.90
CA ASN A 27 10.47 9.55 -11.78
C ASN A 27 9.26 8.63 -11.64
N LEU A 28 8.77 8.41 -10.41
CA LEU A 28 7.56 7.62 -10.17
C LEU A 28 6.33 8.24 -10.83
N TYR A 29 6.09 9.55 -10.64
CA TYR A 29 4.96 10.24 -11.26
C TYR A 29 5.05 10.23 -12.79
N TYR A 30 6.25 10.43 -13.35
CA TYR A 30 6.47 10.34 -14.79
C TYR A 30 6.17 8.95 -15.32
N PHE A 31 6.72 7.90 -14.70
CA PHE A 31 6.50 6.51 -15.08
C PHE A 31 5.01 6.13 -15.02
N MET A 32 4.32 6.48 -13.93
CA MET A 32 2.90 6.19 -13.75
C MET A 32 2.02 6.91 -14.77
N LYS A 33 2.43 8.11 -15.22
CA LYS A 33 1.77 8.83 -16.31
C LYS A 33 1.98 8.17 -17.67
N GLN A 34 3.17 7.63 -17.95
CA GLN A 34 3.46 6.92 -19.21
C GLN A 34 2.65 5.63 -19.35
N ARG A 35 2.26 5.00 -18.24
CA ARG A 35 1.43 3.78 -18.20
C ARG A 35 -0.08 4.00 -18.11
N ASP A 36 -0.55 5.23 -18.34
CA ASP A 36 -1.98 5.61 -18.23
C ASP A 36 -2.60 5.35 -16.83
N THR A 37 -1.78 5.27 -15.77
CA THR A 37 -2.24 5.10 -14.38
C THR A 37 -1.68 6.21 -13.47
N PRO A 38 -2.02 7.49 -13.72
CA PRO A 38 -1.47 8.60 -12.95
C PRO A 38 -1.87 8.52 -11.47
N ILE A 39 -0.93 8.90 -10.59
CA ILE A 39 -1.21 9.03 -9.15
C ILE A 39 -1.90 10.37 -8.92
N GLU A 40 -3.24 10.40 -8.96
CA GLU A 40 -4.01 11.63 -8.74
C GLU A 40 -4.04 12.06 -7.27
N ARG A 41 -4.10 11.07 -6.36
CA ARG A 41 -4.19 11.32 -4.92
C ARG A 41 -3.46 10.23 -4.15
N ILE A 42 -2.56 10.64 -3.27
CA ILE A 42 -1.92 9.75 -2.32
C ILE A 42 -2.90 9.43 -1.19
N PRO A 43 -3.21 8.14 -0.94
CA PRO A 43 -4.12 7.74 0.12
C PRO A 43 -3.51 7.93 1.51
N HIS A 44 -4.38 7.92 2.51
CA HIS A 44 -3.99 7.95 3.92
C HIS A 44 -3.85 6.53 4.45
N LEU A 45 -2.87 6.33 5.33
CA LEU A 45 -2.62 5.10 6.06
C LEU A 45 -2.80 5.37 7.55
N GLY A 46 -3.98 5.03 8.07
CA GLY A 46 -4.43 5.53 9.37
C GLY A 46 -4.72 7.03 9.29
N PHE A 47 -4.05 7.83 10.13
CA PHE A 47 -4.24 9.28 10.22
C PHE A 47 -3.16 10.09 9.49
N LYS A 48 -2.31 9.43 8.71
CA LYS A 48 -1.16 10.05 8.04
C LYS A 48 -1.22 9.78 6.54
N GLN A 49 -0.89 10.77 5.73
CA GLN A 49 -0.71 10.57 4.30
C GLN A 49 0.49 9.65 4.05
N ILE A 50 0.38 8.71 3.11
CA ILE A 50 1.48 7.79 2.81
C ILE A 50 2.67 8.56 2.25
N ASN A 51 3.85 8.38 2.84
CA ASN A 51 5.09 8.79 2.19
C ASN A 51 5.56 7.64 1.29
N LEU A 52 5.48 7.82 -0.03
CA LEU A 52 5.80 6.80 -1.03
C LEU A 52 7.29 6.43 -1.03
N TYR A 53 8.17 7.41 -0.84
CA TYR A 53 9.61 7.18 -0.79
C TYR A 53 9.99 6.35 0.45
N MET A 54 9.51 6.73 1.63
CA MET A 54 9.73 5.98 2.87
C MET A 54 9.14 4.57 2.80
N MET A 55 7.97 4.42 2.18
CA MET A 55 7.33 3.12 2.01
C MET A 55 8.14 2.21 1.10
N PHE A 56 8.64 2.75 -0.01
CA PHE A 56 9.53 2.05 -0.93
C PHE A 56 10.84 1.65 -0.24
N LYS A 57 11.54 2.59 0.39
CA LYS A 57 12.78 2.32 1.15
C LYS A 57 12.59 1.24 2.20
N ALA A 58 11.52 1.32 3.01
CA ALA A 58 11.23 0.33 4.04
C ALA A 58 10.99 -1.07 3.45
N VAL A 59 10.32 -1.19 2.31
CA VAL A 59 10.14 -2.48 1.64
C VAL A 59 11.45 -2.99 1.06
N MET A 60 12.26 -2.11 0.47
CA MET A 60 13.56 -2.49 -0.10
C MET A 60 14.55 -2.96 0.97
N GLU A 61 14.61 -2.30 2.12
CA GLU A 61 15.42 -2.72 3.27
C GLU A 61 14.99 -4.09 3.83
N LEU A 62 13.72 -4.46 3.65
CA LEU A 62 13.18 -5.76 4.04
C LEU A 62 13.29 -6.83 2.95
N GLY A 63 13.97 -6.53 1.83
CA GLY A 63 14.23 -7.49 0.75
C GLY A 63 13.24 -7.43 -0.42
N GLY A 64 12.48 -6.34 -0.55
CA GLY A 64 11.55 -6.13 -1.67
C GLY A 64 10.15 -6.71 -1.44
N TYR A 65 9.26 -6.46 -2.40
CA TYR A 65 7.83 -6.81 -2.26
C TYR A 65 7.60 -8.30 -1.98
N HIS A 66 8.33 -9.18 -2.68
CA HIS A 66 8.18 -10.63 -2.58
C HIS A 66 8.54 -11.12 -1.18
N GLN A 67 9.68 -10.66 -0.64
CA GLN A 67 10.16 -11.04 0.68
C GLN A 67 9.24 -10.53 1.79
N VAL A 68 8.82 -9.26 1.72
CA VAL A 68 7.89 -8.65 2.69
C VAL A 68 6.56 -9.40 2.72
N THR A 69 6.07 -9.83 1.56
CA THR A 69 4.82 -10.60 1.46
C THR A 69 4.97 -12.02 1.98
N ALA A 70 6.03 -12.73 1.59
CA ALA A 70 6.30 -14.09 2.04
C ALA A 70 6.46 -14.17 3.58
N GLN A 71 7.13 -13.18 4.18
CA GLN A 71 7.38 -13.13 5.62
C GLN A 71 6.30 -12.36 6.41
N GLN A 72 5.19 -11.94 5.78
CA GLN A 72 4.11 -11.19 6.45
C GLN A 72 4.59 -9.90 7.16
N LEU A 73 5.59 -9.22 6.59
CA LEU A 73 6.26 -8.06 7.20
C LEU A 73 5.52 -6.72 6.95
N TRP A 74 4.36 -6.74 6.31
CA TRP A 74 3.57 -5.53 6.03
C TRP A 74 3.20 -4.73 7.28
N LYS A 75 3.02 -5.39 8.42
CA LYS A 75 2.81 -4.71 9.71
C LYS A 75 4.08 -3.96 10.16
N LYS A 76 5.26 -4.52 9.91
CA LYS A 76 6.55 -3.87 10.19
C LYS A 76 6.72 -2.62 9.31
N VAL A 77 6.43 -2.73 8.01
CA VAL A 77 6.44 -1.57 7.09
C VAL A 77 5.51 -0.47 7.58
N TYR A 78 4.28 -0.81 7.99
CA TYR A 78 3.33 0.15 8.55
C TYR A 78 3.86 0.86 9.80
N ASN A 79 4.53 0.13 10.70
CA ASN A 79 5.11 0.70 11.90
C ASN A 79 6.27 1.67 11.56
N ILE A 80 7.12 1.34 10.57
CA ILE A 80 8.20 2.21 10.10
C ILE A 80 7.64 3.53 9.55
N LEU A 81 6.49 3.50 8.88
CA LEU A 81 5.81 4.69 8.37
C LEU A 81 5.23 5.60 9.48
N GLY A 82 5.27 5.15 10.73
CA GLY A 82 4.72 5.84 11.89
C GLY A 82 3.21 5.64 12.06
N GLY A 83 2.68 4.51 11.58
CA GLY A 83 1.28 4.16 11.75
C GLY A 83 0.91 3.80 13.21
N ASN A 84 -0.38 3.85 13.53
CA ASN A 84 -0.89 3.48 14.86
C ASN A 84 -0.86 1.95 15.06
N PRO A 85 -0.07 1.42 16.03
CA PRO A 85 0.12 -0.02 16.20
C PRO A 85 -1.15 -0.80 16.56
N ARG A 86 -2.22 -0.12 16.99
CA ARG A 86 -3.53 -0.72 17.28
C ARG A 86 -4.35 -1.03 16.02
N SER A 87 -3.94 -0.53 14.86
CA SER A 87 -4.67 -0.78 13.62
C SER A 87 -4.56 -2.25 13.18
N THR A 88 -5.70 -2.93 13.09
CA THR A 88 -5.80 -4.35 12.72
C THR A 88 -5.74 -4.56 11.21
N SER A 89 -6.25 -3.60 10.41
CA SER A 89 -6.24 -3.64 8.94
C SER A 89 -4.97 -3.04 8.32
N ALA A 90 -4.07 -2.48 9.14
CA ALA A 90 -2.83 -1.81 8.75
C ALA A 90 -2.04 -2.58 7.69
N ALA A 91 -1.67 -3.82 7.97
CA ALA A 91 -0.85 -4.64 7.08
C ALA A 91 -1.50 -4.83 5.69
N THR A 92 -2.79 -5.13 5.67
CA THR A 92 -3.54 -5.37 4.42
C THR A 92 -3.67 -4.07 3.61
N CYS A 93 -3.97 -2.95 4.28
CA CYS A 93 -4.03 -1.65 3.64
C CYS A 93 -2.66 -1.25 3.08
N THR A 94 -1.59 -1.34 3.87
CA THR A 94 -0.22 -1.02 3.42
C THR A 94 0.13 -1.82 2.16
N ARG A 95 -0.11 -3.14 2.18
CA ARG A 95 0.15 -4.00 1.00
C ARG A 95 -0.58 -3.53 -0.24
N ARG A 96 -1.91 -3.32 -0.15
CA ARG A 96 -2.73 -2.89 -1.31
C ARG A 96 -2.27 -1.55 -1.89
N HIS A 97 -1.88 -0.61 -1.03
CA HIS A 97 -1.35 0.68 -1.50
C HIS A 97 -0.01 0.50 -2.22
N TYR A 98 0.85 -0.39 -1.72
CA TYR A 98 2.13 -0.69 -2.37
C TYR A 98 1.93 -1.32 -3.75
N GLU A 99 1.09 -2.35 -3.84
CA GLU A 99 0.76 -3.05 -5.09
C GLU A 99 0.24 -2.08 -6.16
N LYS A 100 -0.56 -1.09 -5.75
CA LYS A 100 -1.15 -0.12 -6.67
C LYS A 100 -0.18 0.98 -7.10
N LEU A 101 0.66 1.48 -6.18
CA LEU A 101 1.41 2.73 -6.38
C LEU A 101 2.90 2.53 -6.65
N LEU A 102 3.51 1.46 -6.13
CA LEU A 102 4.97 1.29 -6.10
C LEU A 102 5.43 0.03 -6.83
N LEU A 103 4.67 -1.06 -6.75
CA LEU A 103 5.05 -2.34 -7.36
C LEU A 103 5.32 -2.24 -8.88
N PRO A 104 4.53 -1.50 -9.69
CA PRO A 104 4.84 -1.34 -11.11
C PRO A 104 6.21 -0.68 -11.35
N TYR A 105 6.56 0.30 -10.52
CA TYR A 105 7.83 1.01 -10.62
C TYR A 105 9.00 0.16 -10.12
N GLU A 106 8.81 -0.66 -9.07
CA GLU A 106 9.81 -1.62 -8.60
C GLU A 106 10.19 -2.63 -9.69
N TYR A 107 9.21 -3.18 -10.41
CA TYR A 107 9.49 -4.08 -11.54
C TYR A 107 10.20 -3.40 -12.69
N HIS A 108 9.81 -2.18 -13.03
CA HIS A 108 10.51 -1.38 -14.04
C HIS A 108 11.99 -1.15 -13.66
N LEU A 109 12.27 -0.84 -12.39
CA LEU A 109 13.64 -0.68 -11.89
C LEU A 109 14.45 -1.98 -11.92
N ALA A 110 13.81 -3.12 -11.67
CA ALA A 110 14.44 -4.43 -11.69
C ALA A 110 14.64 -5.00 -13.11
N GLY A 111 14.23 -4.28 -14.16
CA GLY A 111 14.42 -4.70 -15.55
C GLY A 111 13.43 -5.77 -16.02
N TYR A 112 12.42 -6.11 -15.21
CA TYR A 112 11.22 -6.77 -15.68
C TYR A 112 10.45 -5.71 -16.48
N GLY A 113 10.61 -5.72 -17.81
CA GLY A 113 9.97 -4.74 -18.71
C GLY A 113 8.45 -4.64 -18.49
N ASP A 114 7.81 -3.66 -19.14
CA ASP A 114 6.38 -3.33 -19.04
C ASP A 114 5.40 -4.50 -19.35
N GLU A 115 5.91 -5.69 -19.66
CA GLU A 115 5.20 -6.89 -20.09
C GLU A 115 4.49 -7.66 -18.95
N VAL A 116 4.50 -7.18 -17.71
CA VAL A 116 3.60 -7.73 -16.70
C VAL A 116 2.28 -6.95 -16.75
N PRO A 117 1.19 -7.51 -17.33
CA PRO A 117 -0.13 -6.94 -17.18
C PRO A 117 -0.54 -7.09 -15.71
N ILE A 118 -0.15 -6.12 -14.89
CA ILE A 118 -0.74 -5.90 -13.57
C ILE A 118 -2.12 -5.31 -13.83
N THR A 119 -3.03 -6.12 -14.38
CA THR A 119 -4.45 -5.81 -14.32
C THR A 119 -4.80 -5.82 -12.84
N LEU A 120 -4.80 -4.63 -12.22
CA LEU A 120 -5.52 -4.47 -10.97
C LEU A 120 -6.90 -5.11 -11.19
N PRO A 121 -7.39 -5.98 -10.28
CA PRO A 121 -8.77 -6.40 -10.36
C PRO A 121 -9.60 -5.11 -10.34
N ARG A 122 -10.16 -4.78 -11.52
CA ARG A 122 -11.04 -3.66 -11.78
C ARG A 122 -11.91 -3.53 -10.55
N GLN A 123 -11.75 -2.44 -9.79
CA GLN A 123 -12.60 -2.21 -8.64
C GLN A 123 -14.02 -2.38 -9.14
N ARG A 124 -14.73 -3.41 -8.65
CA ARG A 124 -16.17 -3.43 -8.75
C ARG A 124 -16.56 -2.14 -8.08
N LYS A 125 -17.00 -1.17 -8.89
CA LYS A 125 -17.65 0.06 -8.43
C LYS A 125 -18.67 -0.41 -7.41
N ARG A 126 -18.35 -0.30 -6.13
CA ARG A 126 -19.39 -0.17 -5.13
C ARG A 126 -19.99 1.16 -5.50
N PHE A 127 -21.14 1.11 -6.16
CA PHE A 127 -22.00 2.27 -6.31
C PHE A 127 -22.12 2.84 -4.90
N HIS A 128 -21.41 3.95 -4.67
CA HIS A 128 -21.68 4.80 -3.54
C HIS A 128 -22.95 5.52 -3.99
N SER A 129 -24.11 4.96 -3.63
CA SER A 129 -25.35 5.73 -3.70
C SER A 129 -25.19 6.83 -2.67
N ASP A 130 -25.06 8.05 -3.18
CA ASP A 130 -25.37 9.26 -2.43
C ASP A 130 -26.83 9.17 -1.95
N ASP A 131 -27.03 8.87 -0.68
CA ASP A 131 -28.28 9.15 0.03
C ASP A 131 -27.91 9.72 1.40
N GLU A 132 -27.66 11.02 1.34
CA GLU A 132 -28.26 12.05 2.18
C GLU A 132 -28.43 11.81 3.70
N PHE A 133 -27.77 12.71 4.42
CA PHE A 133 -27.94 13.09 5.81
C PHE A 133 -29.40 13.17 6.28
N ASN A 134 -29.79 12.41 7.31
CA ASN A 134 -30.85 12.89 8.22
C ASN A 134 -30.69 12.38 9.65
N GLN A 135 -30.13 13.27 10.47
CA GLN A 135 -30.45 13.55 11.87
C GLN A 135 -31.51 12.68 12.55
N SER A 136 -31.14 12.00 13.64
CA SER A 136 -32.00 11.78 14.82
C SER A 136 -31.25 11.06 15.94
N SER A 137 -30.83 11.82 16.95
CA SER A 137 -30.56 11.32 18.30
C SER A 137 -31.74 10.49 18.81
N LYS A 138 -31.56 9.21 19.14
CA LYS A 138 -32.37 8.52 20.17
C LYS A 138 -31.53 7.51 20.94
N ARG A 139 -31.55 7.71 22.26
CA ARG A 139 -30.97 6.91 23.33
C ARG A 139 -31.34 5.43 23.18
N ALA A 140 -30.39 4.53 23.41
CA ALA A 140 -30.69 3.12 23.63
C ALA A 140 -31.16 2.96 25.09
N ASP A 141 -32.48 2.85 25.28
CA ASP A 141 -33.12 2.58 26.56
C ASP A 141 -33.21 1.04 26.74
N PHE A 142 -32.57 0.52 27.78
CA PHE A 142 -32.59 -0.90 28.15
C PHE A 142 -33.84 -1.20 28.96
N THR A 143 -34.99 -1.29 28.29
CA THR A 143 -36.23 -1.72 28.92
C THR A 143 -37.01 -2.63 27.97
N HIS A 144 -36.70 -3.93 28.01
CA HIS A 144 -37.71 -4.99 28.04
C HIS A 144 -37.05 -6.36 28.22
N LEU A 145 -37.05 -6.83 29.47
CA LEU A 145 -37.07 -8.24 29.80
C LEU A 145 -38.36 -8.85 29.24
N HIS A 146 -38.27 -10.03 28.62
CA HIS A 146 -39.43 -10.86 28.36
C HIS A 146 -39.18 -12.25 28.99
N PRO A 147 -39.99 -12.67 29.97
CA PRO A 147 -39.94 -14.02 30.53
C PRO A 147 -41.00 -14.92 29.85
N PHE A 148 -40.67 -16.19 29.63
CA PHE A 148 -41.56 -17.37 29.74
C PHE A 148 -40.79 -18.59 29.19
N ASN A 149 -40.34 -19.54 30.01
CA ASN A 149 -41.07 -20.65 30.64
C ASN A 149 -41.56 -21.70 29.63
N GLN A 150 -40.77 -22.78 29.50
CA GLN A 150 -41.22 -24.17 29.58
C GLN A 150 -40.04 -25.08 29.95
#